data_AF-A0A9Q1J8E8-F1
#
_entry.id   AF-A0A9Q1J8E8-F1
#
_cell.length_a   1.000
_cell.length_b   1.000
_cell.length_c   1.000
_cell.angle_alpha   90.00
_cell.angle_beta   90.00
_cell.angle_gamma   90.00
#
_symmetry.space_group_name_H-M   'P 1'
#
loop_
_entity.id
_entity.type
_entity.pdbx_description
1 polymer ?
#
loop_
_entity_poly.entity_id
_entity_poly.type
_entity_poly.pdbx_seq_one_letter_code
_entity_poly.pdbx_strand_id
1 'polypeptide(L)'
;MGKLVVYLTSVFLVFFMVMQTLILRILSIVAPGLTKRIMLKLGERVTMTQNPKFKYEDWGPTFATLTFVKTVFGHIWLSLGDEAFVGDRAPDTPLVTLDGKKGRIYDFLKDNRPLLVKDFGAVADFLVVYIAEAHATDGWSFSNNVDIKKHTNLQERLAAAQVLLKENPLCPIVVDDMTDITASKYGALPERLYVLLSGKVIYKGKMGPWGYNPEEVRRVLEKIN
;
A
#
# COMPACT_ATOMS: atom_id res chain seq x y z
N MET A 1 14.67 -7.14 -16.83
CA MET A 1 15.21 -5.99 -16.07
C MET A 1 14.43 -5.70 -14.79
N GLY A 2 13.09 -5.68 -14.80
CA GLY A 2 12.26 -5.36 -13.62
C GLY A 2 12.60 -6.14 -12.34
N LYS A 3 12.62 -7.48 -12.40
CA LYS A 3 12.93 -8.32 -11.21
C LYS A 3 14.32 -8.08 -10.61
N LEU A 4 15.34 -7.86 -11.45
CA LEU A 4 16.69 -7.56 -10.95
C LEU A 4 16.72 -6.23 -10.19
N VAL A 5 16.01 -5.22 -10.69
CA VAL A 5 15.87 -3.94 -9.99
C VAL A 5 15.15 -4.13 -8.65
N VAL A 6 14.10 -4.94 -8.60
CA VAL A 6 13.41 -5.27 -7.33
C VAL A 6 14.38 -5.89 -6.33
N TYR A 7 15.20 -6.87 -6.74
CA TYR A 7 16.15 -7.50 -5.81
C TYR A 7 17.23 -6.55 -5.31
N LEU A 8 17.85 -5.78 -6.21
CA LEU A 8 18.88 -4.80 -5.83
C LEU A 8 18.32 -3.70 -4.93
N THR A 9 17.13 -3.18 -5.25
CA THR A 9 16.47 -2.15 -4.43
C THR A 9 16.02 -2.70 -3.08
N SER A 10 15.52 -3.94 -3.01
CA SER A 10 15.18 -4.60 -1.75
C SER A 10 16.37 -4.76 -0.82
N VAL A 11 17.52 -5.20 -1.35
CA VAL A 11 18.76 -5.31 -0.55
C VAL A 11 19.16 -3.94 0.00
N PHE A 12 19.17 -2.91 -0.86
CA PHE A 12 19.47 -1.54 -0.43
C PHE A 12 18.48 -1.04 0.64
N LEU A 13 17.17 -1.23 0.44
CA LEU A 13 16.13 -0.80 1.38
C LEU A 13 16.26 -1.46 2.74
N VAL A 14 16.62 -2.74 2.78
CA VAL A 14 16.90 -3.46 4.04
C VAL A 14 18.05 -2.78 4.80
N PHE A 15 19.20 -2.58 4.15
CA PHE A 15 20.36 -1.97 4.80
C PHE A 15 20.06 -0.54 5.24
N PHE A 16 19.45 0.25 4.35
CA PHE A 16 19.06 1.62 4.62
C PHE A 16 18.11 1.72 5.82
N MET A 17 17.07 0.87 5.88
CA MET A 17 16.09 0.89 6.96
C MET A 17 16.70 0.47 8.31
N VAL A 18 17.54 -0.57 8.34
CA VAL A 18 18.24 -0.98 9.57
C VAL A 18 19.15 0.14 10.06
N MET A 19 19.96 0.73 9.17
CA MET A 19 20.85 1.84 9.51
C MET A 19 20.06 3.06 10.03
N GLN A 20 19.00 3.47 9.32
CA GLN A 20 18.16 4.59 9.73
C GLN A 20 17.51 4.34 11.09
N THR A 21 17.01 3.14 11.35
CA THR A 21 16.37 2.80 12.63
C THR A 21 17.38 2.84 13.77
N LEU A 22 18.61 2.36 13.56
CA LEU A 22 19.70 2.45 14.54
C LEU A 22 20.07 3.90 14.84
N ILE A 23 20.26 4.73 13.81
CA ILE A 23 20.56 6.16 13.95
C ILE A 23 19.42 6.86 14.70
N LEU A 24 18.17 6.63 14.31
CA LEU A 24 17.00 7.24 14.94
C LEU A 24 16.89 6.83 16.42
N ARG A 25 17.18 5.56 16.74
CA ARG A 25 17.15 5.06 18.11
C ARG A 25 18.23 5.69 18.99
N ILE A 26 19.45 5.83 18.46
CA ILE A 26 20.54 6.53 19.17
C ILE A 26 20.18 8.01 19.37
N LEU A 27 19.70 8.68 18.32
CA LEU A 27 19.34 10.10 18.38
C LEU A 27 18.16 10.36 19.32
N SER A 28 17.21 9.42 19.42
CA SER A 28 16.08 9.51 20.34
C SER A 28 16.52 9.52 21.80
N ILE A 29 17.64 8.86 22.12
CA ILE A 29 18.22 8.81 23.46
C ILE A 29 19.07 10.04 23.73
N VAL A 30 19.95 10.40 22.77
CA VAL A 30 20.96 11.47 22.97
C VAL A 30 20.37 12.87 22.77
N ALA A 31 19.44 13.03 21.83
CA ALA A 31 18.86 14.31 21.43
C ALA A 31 17.37 14.18 21.07
N PRO A 32 16.48 13.89 22.05
CA PRO A 32 15.06 13.66 21.80
C PRO A 32 14.35 14.86 21.14
N GLY A 33 14.70 16.10 21.52
CA GLY A 33 14.13 17.30 20.91
C GLY A 33 14.48 17.46 19.43
N LEU A 34 15.73 17.14 19.05
CA LEU A 34 16.16 17.14 17.65
C LEU A 34 15.46 16.03 16.86
N THR A 35 15.34 14.83 17.44
CA THR A 35 14.62 13.71 16.84
C THR A 35 13.18 14.08 16.52
N LYS A 36 12.45 14.65 17.50
CA LYS A 36 11.07 15.10 17.31
C LYS A 36 10.97 16.10 16.16
N ARG A 37 11.88 17.08 16.08
CA ARG A 37 11.90 18.08 15.00
C ARG A 37 12.14 17.46 13.62
N ILE A 38 13.07 16.52 13.51
CA ILE A 38 13.37 15.81 12.25
C ILE A 38 12.15 14.99 11.81
N MET A 39 11.57 14.23 12.74
CA MET A 39 10.41 13.38 12.45
C MET A 39 9.19 14.20 12.05
N LEU A 40 8.90 15.31 12.74
CA LEU A 40 7.81 16.21 12.36
C LEU A 40 7.97 16.74 10.93
N LYS A 41 9.18 17.17 10.56
CA LYS A 41 9.47 17.63 9.19
C LYS A 41 9.33 16.52 8.15
N LEU A 42 9.65 15.27 8.50
CA LEU A 42 9.39 14.12 7.64
C LEU A 42 7.89 13.84 7.52
N GLY A 43 7.16 13.93 8.63
CA GLY A 43 5.72 13.74 8.73
C GLY A 43 4.91 14.74 7.89
N GLU A 44 5.39 15.98 7.74
CA GLU A 44 4.79 16.98 6.85
C GLU A 44 4.75 16.50 5.39
N ARG A 45 5.78 15.78 4.94
CA ARG A 45 5.86 15.26 3.56
C ARG A 45 4.89 14.13 3.27
N VAL A 46 4.45 13.44 4.32
CA VAL A 46 3.49 12.32 4.24
C VAL A 46 2.15 12.67 4.86
N THR A 47 1.89 13.97 5.07
CA THR A 47 0.64 14.51 5.63
C THR A 47 0.28 14.01 7.04
N MET A 48 1.17 13.27 7.71
CA MET A 48 0.93 12.74 9.06
C MET A 48 0.76 13.84 10.11
N THR A 49 1.38 15.00 9.91
CA THR A 49 1.24 16.16 10.80
C THR A 49 -0.03 16.98 10.55
N GLN A 50 -0.75 16.70 9.46
CA GLN A 50 -1.96 17.44 9.07
C GLN A 50 -3.22 16.84 9.68
N ASN A 51 -3.15 15.60 10.19
CA ASN A 51 -4.29 14.94 10.82
C ASN A 51 -4.41 15.40 12.29
N PRO A 52 -5.46 16.16 12.67
CA PRO A 52 -5.61 16.68 14.03
C PRO A 52 -5.84 15.57 15.08
N LYS A 53 -6.22 14.36 14.65
CA LYS A 53 -6.34 13.19 15.51
C LYS A 53 -5.00 12.50 15.77
N PHE A 54 -3.90 12.99 15.19
CA PHE A 54 -2.62 12.30 15.16
C PHE A 54 -1.50 13.17 15.72
N LYS A 55 -1.18 12.96 16.99
CA LYS A 55 -0.09 13.66 17.65
C LYS A 55 1.22 12.95 17.34
N TYR A 56 2.32 13.70 17.43
CA TYR A 56 3.66 13.13 17.25
C TYR A 56 3.90 11.88 18.11
N GLU A 57 3.40 11.90 19.34
CA GLU A 57 3.56 10.83 20.31
C GLU A 57 2.89 9.51 19.87
N ASP A 58 1.87 9.59 18.99
CA ASP A 58 1.13 8.42 18.50
C ASP A 58 1.88 7.63 17.42
N TRP A 59 2.84 8.25 16.73
CA TRP A 59 3.51 7.67 15.56
C TRP A 59 5.02 7.85 15.51
N GLY A 60 5.56 8.99 15.95
CA GLY A 60 6.98 9.30 15.85
C GLY A 60 7.89 8.25 16.50
N PRO A 61 7.65 7.89 17.78
CA PRO A 61 8.44 6.87 18.46
C PRO A 61 8.36 5.48 17.81
N THR A 62 7.27 5.16 17.09
CA THR A 62 7.05 3.81 16.57
C THR A 62 8.06 3.45 15.47
N PHE A 63 8.62 4.42 14.76
CA PHE A 63 9.65 4.21 13.72
C PHE A 63 11.01 3.77 14.27
N ALA A 64 11.25 3.91 15.58
CA ALA A 64 12.49 3.45 16.22
C ALA A 64 12.38 2.01 16.80
N THR A 65 11.26 1.33 16.57
CA THR A 65 10.95 0.02 17.18
C THR A 65 11.43 -1.16 16.33
N LEU A 66 11.65 -2.32 16.97
CA LEU A 66 11.95 -3.56 16.24
C LEU A 66 10.72 -4.11 15.49
N THR A 67 9.51 -3.77 15.93
CA THR A 67 8.28 -4.14 15.23
C THR A 67 8.19 -3.44 13.88
N PHE A 68 8.57 -2.14 13.79
CA PHE A 68 8.71 -1.43 12.51
C PHE A 68 9.65 -2.16 11.56
N VAL A 69 10.86 -2.48 12.03
CA VAL A 69 11.89 -3.19 11.25
C VAL A 69 11.32 -4.51 10.72
N LYS A 70 10.73 -5.33 11.60
CA LYS A 70 10.12 -6.62 11.23
C LYS A 70 9.00 -6.47 10.18
N THR A 71 8.15 -5.46 10.31
CA THR A 71 7.08 -5.19 9.34
C THR A 71 7.64 -4.82 7.98
N VAL A 72 8.62 -3.92 7.91
CA VAL A 72 9.26 -3.54 6.65
C VAL A 72 9.95 -4.73 6.00
N PHE A 73 10.64 -5.59 6.76
CA PHE A 73 11.20 -6.83 6.23
C PHE A 73 10.13 -7.75 5.62
N GLY A 74 8.99 -7.92 6.29
CA GLY A 74 7.87 -8.70 5.75
C GLY A 74 7.34 -8.12 4.44
N HIS A 75 7.18 -6.81 4.36
CA HIS A 75 6.74 -6.13 3.14
C HIS A 75 7.74 -6.30 1.99
N ILE A 76 9.04 -6.14 2.26
CA ILE A 76 10.11 -6.34 1.27
C ILE A 76 10.11 -7.80 0.79
N TRP A 77 10.01 -8.76 1.70
CA TRP A 77 9.98 -10.19 1.37
C TRP A 77 8.83 -10.54 0.44
N LEU A 78 7.61 -10.08 0.77
CA LEU A 78 6.44 -10.31 -0.08
C LEU A 78 6.62 -9.67 -1.47
N SER A 79 7.23 -8.48 -1.52
CA SER A 79 7.48 -7.72 -2.76
C SER A 79 8.53 -8.36 -3.66
N LEU A 80 9.29 -9.36 -3.19
CA LEU A 80 10.19 -10.13 -4.07
C LEU A 80 9.43 -10.94 -5.13
N GLY A 81 8.13 -11.18 -4.92
CA GLY A 81 7.24 -11.84 -5.89
C GLY A 81 6.69 -10.93 -6.99
N ASP A 82 7.10 -9.65 -7.02
CA ASP A 82 6.59 -8.65 -7.97
C ASP A 82 6.82 -9.05 -9.43
N GLU A 83 5.74 -9.05 -10.20
CA GLU A 83 5.65 -9.46 -11.60
C GLU A 83 4.90 -8.46 -12.47
N ALA A 84 4.16 -7.52 -11.87
CA ALA A 84 3.41 -6.50 -12.59
C ALA A 84 4.33 -5.36 -13.03
N PHE A 85 4.99 -5.46 -14.19
CA PHE A 85 5.84 -4.39 -14.72
C PHE A 85 5.19 -3.67 -15.90
N VAL A 86 5.44 -2.36 -16.04
CA VAL A 86 4.90 -1.55 -17.15
C VAL A 86 5.33 -2.16 -18.49
N GLY A 87 4.36 -2.35 -19.39
CA GLY A 87 4.53 -2.98 -20.69
C GLY A 87 4.23 -4.48 -20.71
N ASP A 88 4.30 -5.15 -19.56
CA ASP A 88 4.04 -6.59 -19.43
C ASP A 88 2.54 -6.87 -19.20
N ARG A 89 2.16 -8.16 -19.29
CA ARG A 89 0.83 -8.61 -18.90
C ARG A 89 0.63 -8.42 -17.41
N ALA A 90 -0.55 -7.94 -17.03
CA ALA A 90 -0.94 -7.83 -15.64
C ALA A 90 -1.12 -9.24 -15.04
N PRO A 91 -0.56 -9.57 -13.87
CA PRO A 91 -0.81 -10.86 -13.24
C PRO A 91 -2.30 -11.07 -12.96
N ASP A 92 -2.86 -12.18 -13.43
CA ASP A 92 -4.27 -12.52 -13.21
C ASP A 92 -4.43 -13.32 -11.90
N THR A 93 -4.50 -12.60 -10.78
CA THR A 93 -4.53 -13.21 -9.43
C THR A 93 -5.97 -13.38 -8.92
N PRO A 94 -6.21 -14.38 -8.04
CA PRO A 94 -7.51 -14.56 -7.41
C PRO A 94 -7.88 -13.39 -6.50
N LEU A 95 -9.17 -13.08 -6.45
CA LEU A 95 -9.79 -12.06 -5.62
C LEU A 95 -11.07 -12.61 -4.99
N VAL A 96 -11.53 -11.98 -3.92
CA VAL A 96 -12.81 -12.31 -3.29
C VAL A 96 -13.65 -11.05 -3.15
N THR A 97 -14.89 -11.07 -3.61
CA THR A 97 -15.85 -9.98 -3.42
C THR A 97 -16.33 -9.91 -1.96
N LEU A 98 -16.93 -8.80 -1.55
CA LEU A 98 -17.42 -8.65 -0.17
C LEU A 98 -18.54 -9.64 0.22
N ASP A 99 -19.27 -10.20 -0.75
CA ASP A 99 -20.24 -11.29 -0.54
C ASP A 99 -19.60 -12.69 -0.56
N GLY A 100 -18.26 -12.77 -0.59
CA GLY A 100 -17.50 -14.02 -0.49
C GLY A 100 -17.37 -14.80 -1.79
N LYS A 101 -17.81 -14.25 -2.94
CA LYS A 101 -17.63 -14.91 -4.23
C LYS A 101 -16.18 -14.78 -4.69
N LYS A 102 -15.64 -15.88 -5.21
CA LYS A 102 -14.30 -15.90 -5.80
C LYS A 102 -14.36 -15.37 -7.22
N GLY A 103 -13.37 -14.55 -7.57
CA GLY A 103 -13.11 -14.05 -8.92
C GLY A 103 -11.62 -13.87 -9.14
N ARG A 104 -11.24 -13.16 -10.19
CA ARG A 104 -9.86 -12.84 -10.55
C ARG A 104 -9.77 -11.41 -11.04
N ILE A 105 -8.56 -10.85 -11.11
CA ILE A 105 -8.35 -9.47 -11.60
C ILE A 105 -9.00 -9.27 -12.97
N TYR A 106 -8.87 -10.25 -13.87
CA TYR A 106 -9.39 -10.11 -15.22
C TYR A 106 -10.92 -10.07 -15.30
N ASP A 107 -11.65 -10.58 -14.30
CA ASP A 107 -13.11 -10.48 -14.24
C ASP A 107 -13.57 -9.02 -14.05
N PHE A 108 -12.69 -8.15 -13.55
CA PHE A 108 -12.91 -6.72 -13.38
C PHE A 108 -12.32 -5.87 -14.52
N LEU A 109 -11.52 -6.49 -15.41
CA LEU A 109 -11.05 -5.85 -16.63
C LEU A 109 -12.15 -5.94 -17.70
N LYS A 110 -13.11 -5.01 -17.63
CA LYS A 110 -13.98 -4.76 -18.78
C LYS A 110 -13.17 -4.08 -19.88
N ASP A 111 -13.53 -4.34 -21.13
CA ASP A 111 -12.75 -3.87 -22.28
C ASP A 111 -12.46 -2.35 -22.23
N ASN A 112 -11.16 -2.03 -22.30
CA ASN A 112 -10.56 -0.71 -22.58
C ASN A 112 -10.86 0.48 -21.65
N ARG A 113 -10.71 0.36 -20.32
CA ARG A 113 -11.05 1.48 -19.41
C ARG A 113 -10.21 1.61 -18.11
N PRO A 114 -9.49 2.72 -17.87
CA PRO A 114 -8.82 2.99 -16.56
C PRO A 114 -8.97 4.43 -15.96
N LEU A 115 -8.48 4.71 -14.72
CA LEU A 115 -9.23 5.03 -13.47
C LEU A 115 -8.90 6.33 -12.61
N LEU A 116 -9.72 7.44 -12.60
CA LEU A 116 -10.01 8.44 -11.49
C LEU A 116 -11.56 8.71 -11.29
N VAL A 117 -12.23 8.27 -10.19
CA VAL A 117 -13.63 7.74 -10.23
C VAL A 117 -14.71 8.70 -10.72
N LYS A 118 -14.71 9.93 -10.21
CA LYS A 118 -15.76 10.91 -10.51
C LYS A 118 -15.56 11.57 -11.88
N ASP A 119 -14.31 11.74 -12.29
CA ASP A 119 -13.95 12.50 -13.48
C ASP A 119 -13.85 11.60 -14.72
N PHE A 120 -13.53 10.32 -14.54
CA PHE A 120 -13.28 9.38 -15.63
C PHE A 120 -14.24 8.19 -15.66
N GLY A 121 -15.28 8.14 -14.81
CA GLY A 121 -16.25 7.02 -14.79
C GLY A 121 -16.89 6.68 -16.15
N ALA A 122 -16.88 7.60 -17.11
CA ALA A 122 -17.33 7.36 -18.49
C ALA A 122 -16.32 6.59 -19.36
N VAL A 123 -15.03 6.60 -19.01
CA VAL A 123 -13.91 6.08 -19.83
C VAL A 123 -13.05 5.06 -19.06
N ALA A 124 -13.48 4.68 -17.86
CA ALA A 124 -12.67 4.00 -16.86
C ALA A 124 -13.48 3.08 -15.94
N ASP A 125 -12.97 1.89 -15.61
CA ASP A 125 -13.55 1.04 -14.57
C ASP A 125 -12.72 1.06 -13.29
N PHE A 126 -13.45 0.99 -12.17
CA PHE A 126 -13.17 1.07 -10.73
C PHE A 126 -12.74 -0.18 -9.94
N LEU A 127 -11.58 -0.28 -9.27
CA LEU A 127 -11.37 -1.37 -8.30
C LEU A 127 -10.41 -1.02 -7.16
N VAL A 128 -10.86 -1.23 -5.92
CA VAL A 128 -10.00 -1.28 -4.73
C VAL A 128 -9.80 -2.75 -4.35
N VAL A 129 -8.54 -3.19 -4.31
CA VAL A 129 -8.16 -4.50 -3.76
C VAL A 129 -7.65 -4.29 -2.34
N TYR A 130 -8.42 -4.71 -1.35
CA TYR A 130 -8.05 -4.70 0.06
C TYR A 130 -7.03 -5.81 0.35
N ILE A 131 -5.88 -5.44 0.88
CA ILE A 131 -4.77 -6.34 1.20
C ILE A 131 -4.57 -6.44 2.72
N ALA A 132 -3.52 -7.14 3.17
CA ALA A 132 -3.19 -7.20 4.59
C ALA A 132 -2.94 -5.81 5.20
N GLU A 133 -3.32 -5.62 6.47
CA GLU A 133 -3.12 -4.38 7.20
C GLU A 133 -1.65 -3.93 7.23
N ALA A 134 -1.38 -2.71 6.78
CA ALA A 134 -0.07 -2.08 6.96
C ALA A 134 0.23 -1.78 8.44
N HIS A 135 -0.82 -1.57 9.24
CA HIS A 135 -0.74 -1.11 10.63
C HIS A 135 -1.59 -1.95 11.59
N ALA A 136 -1.47 -3.28 11.52
CA ALA A 136 -2.17 -4.20 12.42
C ALA A 136 -1.87 -3.93 13.91
N THR A 137 -2.88 -3.98 14.78
CA THR A 137 -2.73 -3.64 16.20
C THR A 137 -1.90 -4.62 17.02
N ASP A 138 -1.81 -5.88 16.58
CA ASP A 138 -0.91 -6.91 17.09
C ASP A 138 0.48 -6.92 16.40
N GLY A 139 0.77 -5.90 15.59
CA GLY A 139 2.02 -5.70 14.85
C GLY A 139 2.66 -4.33 15.08
N TRP A 140 3.09 -3.68 13.99
CA TRP A 140 3.55 -2.29 14.03
C TRP A 140 2.41 -1.35 13.68
N SER A 141 1.91 -0.64 14.68
CA SER A 141 0.78 0.28 14.54
C SER A 141 1.05 1.61 15.24
N PHE A 142 0.19 2.58 14.96
CA PHE A 142 0.17 3.86 15.64
C PHE A 142 -0.87 3.84 16.77
N SER A 143 -0.64 4.60 17.84
CA SER A 143 -1.43 4.50 19.07
C SER A 143 -2.91 4.90 18.92
N ASN A 144 -3.24 5.76 17.96
CA ASN A 144 -4.62 6.20 17.69
C ASN A 144 -5.13 5.70 16.32
N ASN A 145 -4.73 4.49 15.91
CA ASN A 145 -5.17 3.88 14.66
C ASN A 145 -6.50 3.10 14.84
N VAL A 146 -7.13 2.73 13.72
CA VAL A 146 -8.25 1.78 13.74
C VAL A 146 -7.80 0.45 14.33
N ASP A 147 -8.56 -0.10 15.27
CA ASP A 147 -8.22 -1.37 15.93
C ASP A 147 -8.58 -2.58 15.06
N ILE A 148 -7.66 -2.93 14.16
CA ILE A 148 -7.74 -4.12 13.30
C ILE A 148 -6.47 -4.94 13.53
N LYS A 149 -6.64 -6.20 13.95
CA LYS A 149 -5.53 -7.15 14.08
C LYS A 149 -5.18 -7.74 12.73
N LYS A 150 -4.00 -8.36 12.64
CA LYS A 150 -3.63 -9.14 11.47
C LYS A 150 -4.69 -10.21 11.19
N HIS A 151 -5.25 -10.20 9.99
CA HIS A 151 -6.20 -11.21 9.55
C HIS A 151 -5.57 -12.61 9.61
N THR A 152 -6.23 -13.53 10.29
CA THR A 152 -5.85 -14.95 10.38
C THR A 152 -6.66 -15.82 9.43
N ASN A 153 -7.79 -15.29 8.93
CA ASN A 153 -8.69 -15.94 8.00
C ASN A 153 -9.39 -14.91 7.10
N LEU A 154 -10.05 -15.41 6.05
CA LEU A 154 -10.71 -14.57 5.05
C LEU A 154 -11.88 -13.75 5.63
N GLN A 155 -12.60 -14.27 6.62
CA GLN A 155 -13.75 -13.58 7.20
C GLN A 155 -13.31 -12.32 7.96
N GLU A 156 -12.20 -12.38 8.67
CA GLU A 156 -11.60 -11.20 9.32
C GLU A 156 -11.19 -10.15 8.30
N ARG A 157 -10.57 -10.56 7.17
CA ARG A 157 -10.20 -9.64 6.09
C ARG A 157 -11.41 -9.00 5.42
N LEU A 158 -12.47 -9.78 5.19
CA LEU A 158 -13.74 -9.27 4.65
C LEU A 158 -14.40 -8.28 5.62
N ALA A 159 -14.40 -8.57 6.92
CA ALA A 159 -14.94 -7.68 7.94
C ALA A 159 -14.17 -6.35 8.00
N ALA A 160 -12.84 -6.38 7.91
CA ALA A 160 -12.01 -5.19 7.83
C ALA A 160 -12.29 -4.38 6.54
N ALA A 161 -12.36 -5.04 5.39
CA ALA A 161 -12.70 -4.40 4.12
C ALA A 161 -14.10 -3.74 4.11
N GLN A 162 -15.06 -4.29 4.87
CA GLN A 162 -16.39 -3.67 5.04
C GLN A 162 -16.34 -2.35 5.82
N VAL A 163 -15.30 -2.10 6.63
CA VAL A 163 -15.14 -0.81 7.32
C VAL A 163 -14.97 0.32 6.31
N LEU A 164 -14.26 0.09 5.19
CA LEU A 164 -14.10 1.07 4.11
C LEU A 164 -15.42 1.45 3.44
N LEU A 165 -16.45 0.60 3.47
CA LEU A 165 -17.76 0.94 2.90
C LEU A 165 -18.40 2.14 3.60
N LYS A 166 -18.04 2.40 4.86
CA LYS A 166 -18.54 3.56 5.63
C LYS A 166 -18.08 4.89 5.03
N GLU A 167 -16.97 4.88 4.28
CA GLU A 167 -16.45 6.06 3.56
C GLU A 167 -17.15 6.28 2.21
N ASN A 168 -18.19 5.49 1.90
CA ASN A 168 -18.99 5.56 0.67
C ASN A 168 -18.12 5.58 -0.61
N PRO A 169 -17.26 4.56 -0.79
CA PRO A 169 -16.36 4.48 -1.94
C PRO A 169 -17.17 4.42 -3.23
N LEU A 170 -16.75 5.20 -4.23
CA LEU A 170 -17.41 5.26 -5.53
C LEU A 170 -17.12 4.04 -6.43
N CYS A 171 -16.42 3.02 -5.91
CA CYS A 171 -15.98 1.87 -6.68
C CYS A 171 -16.07 0.56 -5.88
N PRO A 172 -16.18 -0.58 -6.57
CA PRO A 172 -16.14 -1.89 -5.94
C PRO A 172 -14.89 -2.08 -5.07
N ILE A 173 -15.10 -2.67 -3.90
CA ILE A 173 -14.04 -3.20 -3.06
C ILE A 173 -14.08 -4.72 -3.17
N VAL A 174 -12.91 -5.30 -3.38
CA VAL A 174 -12.64 -6.73 -3.30
C VAL A 174 -11.47 -6.94 -2.36
N VAL A 175 -11.24 -8.16 -1.91
CA VAL A 175 -10.12 -8.51 -1.04
C VAL A 175 -9.18 -9.47 -1.73
N ASP A 176 -7.88 -9.31 -1.46
CA ASP A 176 -6.88 -10.32 -1.80
C ASP A 176 -7.11 -11.58 -0.95
N ASP A 177 -6.76 -12.73 -1.49
CA ASP A 177 -6.86 -13.97 -0.73
C ASP A 177 -5.85 -14.03 0.43
N MET A 178 -6.04 -14.97 1.34
CA MET A 178 -5.19 -15.09 2.54
C MET A 178 -3.74 -15.52 2.25
N THR A 179 -3.38 -15.84 1.00
CA THR A 179 -2.00 -16.10 0.58
C THR A 179 -1.25 -14.82 0.21
N ASP A 180 -1.94 -13.67 0.16
CA ASP A 180 -1.40 -12.37 -0.23
C ASP A 180 -0.79 -12.37 -1.64
N ILE A 181 -1.29 -13.25 -2.52
CA ILE A 181 -0.72 -13.45 -3.85
C ILE A 181 -0.89 -12.24 -4.75
N THR A 182 -2.01 -11.51 -4.65
CA THR A 182 -2.20 -10.26 -5.40
C THR A 182 -1.22 -9.21 -4.91
N ALA A 183 -1.13 -9.03 -3.58
CA ALA A 183 -0.20 -8.09 -2.98
C ALA A 183 1.26 -8.39 -3.35
N SER A 184 1.64 -9.67 -3.40
CA SER A 184 2.98 -10.10 -3.82
C SER A 184 3.25 -9.82 -5.30
N LYS A 185 2.36 -10.28 -6.20
CA LYS A 185 2.55 -10.17 -7.66
C LYS A 185 2.51 -8.73 -8.16
N TYR A 186 1.81 -7.86 -7.45
CA TYR A 186 1.76 -6.42 -7.73
C TYR A 186 2.71 -5.60 -6.85
N GLY A 187 3.51 -6.22 -5.97
CA GLY A 187 4.36 -5.50 -5.01
C GLY A 187 3.60 -4.34 -4.35
N ALA A 188 2.38 -4.62 -3.88
CA ALA A 188 1.35 -3.63 -3.60
C ALA A 188 1.41 -3.06 -2.17
N LEU A 189 2.20 -3.67 -1.29
CA LEU A 189 2.37 -3.18 0.08
C LEU A 189 3.23 -1.90 0.14
N PRO A 190 2.93 -0.98 1.08
CA PRO A 190 1.75 -0.97 1.95
C PRO A 190 0.47 -0.57 1.20
N GLU A 191 0.62 0.21 0.13
CA GLU A 191 -0.41 0.58 -0.83
C GLU A 191 0.24 0.94 -2.17
N ARG A 192 -0.50 0.79 -3.27
CA ARG A 192 0.01 1.08 -4.61
C ARG A 192 -1.10 1.31 -5.63
N LEU A 193 -0.86 2.22 -6.57
CA LEU A 193 -1.75 2.50 -7.69
C LEU A 193 -1.27 1.84 -8.97
N TYR A 194 -2.19 1.28 -9.74
CA TYR A 194 -1.94 0.65 -11.03
C TYR A 194 -2.94 1.13 -12.07
N VAL A 195 -2.51 1.16 -13.32
CA VAL A 195 -3.42 1.27 -14.46
C VAL A 195 -3.22 0.09 -15.38
N LEU A 196 -4.31 -0.64 -15.61
CA LEU A 196 -4.36 -1.79 -16.50
C LEU A 196 -5.18 -1.42 -17.74
N LEU A 197 -4.68 -1.77 -18.92
CA LEU A 197 -5.38 -1.57 -20.19
C LEU A 197 -5.16 -2.80 -21.08
N SER A 198 -6.25 -3.39 -21.54
CA SER A 198 -6.25 -4.61 -22.38
C SER A 198 -5.37 -5.74 -21.81
N GLY A 199 -5.45 -5.97 -20.50
CA GLY A 199 -4.68 -7.00 -19.79
C GLY A 199 -3.18 -6.69 -19.61
N LYS A 200 -2.73 -5.46 -19.90
CA LYS A 200 -1.34 -5.02 -19.70
C LYS A 200 -1.24 -3.94 -18.65
N VAL A 201 -0.11 -3.89 -17.95
CA VAL A 201 0.22 -2.80 -17.04
C VAL A 201 0.70 -1.60 -17.86
N ILE A 202 -0.07 -0.52 -17.91
CA ILE A 202 0.35 0.72 -18.59
C ILE A 202 0.88 1.77 -17.60
N TYR A 203 0.57 1.62 -16.31
CA TYR A 203 1.17 2.40 -15.25
C TYR A 203 1.30 1.60 -13.95
N LYS A 204 2.41 1.84 -13.26
CA LYS A 204 2.74 1.31 -11.95
C LYS A 204 3.25 2.45 -11.09
N GLY A 205 2.49 2.79 -10.06
CA GLY A 205 2.88 3.81 -9.10
C GLY A 205 4.10 3.42 -8.28
N LYS A 206 4.71 4.40 -7.62
CA LYS A 206 5.72 4.14 -6.59
C LYS A 206 5.03 3.62 -5.33
N MET A 207 5.82 2.99 -4.45
CA MET A 207 5.33 2.45 -3.18
C MET A 207 4.83 3.58 -2.26
N GLY A 208 3.64 3.41 -1.67
CA GLY A 208 3.09 4.36 -0.70
C GLY A 208 3.79 4.31 0.67
N PRO A 209 3.50 5.27 1.56
CA PRO A 209 2.65 6.44 1.30
C PRO A 209 3.32 7.52 0.44
N TRP A 210 4.66 7.58 0.40
CA TRP A 210 5.40 8.62 -0.34
C TRP A 210 5.16 8.61 -1.86
N GLY A 211 4.88 7.43 -2.43
CA GLY A 211 4.64 7.23 -3.85
C GLY A 211 3.16 7.21 -4.25
N TYR A 212 2.24 7.30 -3.29
CA TYR A 212 0.82 7.27 -3.57
C TYR A 212 0.40 8.61 -4.18
N ASN A 213 0.20 8.62 -5.50
CA ASN A 213 -0.03 9.85 -6.26
C ASN A 213 -1.15 9.66 -7.29
N PRO A 214 -2.42 9.96 -6.93
CA PRO A 214 -3.55 9.91 -7.86
C PRO A 214 -3.41 10.84 -9.07
N GLU A 215 -2.66 11.94 -8.97
CA GLU A 215 -2.45 12.86 -10.09
C GLU A 215 -1.58 12.26 -11.20
N GLU A 216 -0.67 11.33 -10.87
CA GLU A 216 0.05 10.57 -11.90
C GLU A 216 -0.90 9.64 -12.65
N VAL A 217 -1.85 9.02 -11.95
CA VAL A 217 -2.91 8.23 -12.59
C VAL A 217 -3.72 9.13 -13.52
N ARG A 218 -4.19 10.30 -13.05
CA ARG A 218 -4.92 11.28 -13.88
C ARG A 218 -4.25 11.52 -15.23
N ARG A 219 -2.97 11.87 -15.20
CA ARG A 219 -2.18 12.18 -16.42
C ARG A 219 -2.04 10.99 -17.36
N VAL A 220 -2.05 9.76 -16.85
CA VAL A 220 -2.05 8.55 -17.68
C VAL A 220 -3.39 8.43 -18.41
N LEU A 221 -4.50 8.69 -17.73
CA LEU A 221 -5.85 8.57 -18.31
C LEU A 221 -6.14 9.64 -19.34
N GLU A 222 -5.69 10.87 -19.10
CA GLU A 222 -5.81 11.97 -20.06
C GLU A 222 -5.08 11.71 -21.37
N LYS A 223 -4.08 10.82 -21.39
CA LYS A 223 -3.29 10.49 -22.60
C LYS A 223 -3.86 9.36 -23.44
N ILE A 224 -4.69 8.52 -22.85
CA ILE A 224 -5.29 7.35 -23.51
C ILE A 224 -6.74 7.61 -23.95
N ASN A 225 -7.29 8.75 -23.53
CA ASN A 225 -8.57 9.29 -23.97
C ASN A 225 -8.37 10.18 -25.20
#